data_AF-A0A543CP67-F1
#
_entry.id   AF-A0A543CP67-F1
#
_cell.length_a   1.000
_cell.length_b   1.000
_cell.length_c   1.000
_cell.angle_alpha   90.00
_cell.angle_beta   90.00
_cell.angle_gamma   90.00
#
_symmetry.space_group_name_H-M   'P 1'
#
loop_
_entity.id
_entity.type
_entity.pdbx_description
1 polymer ?
#
loop_
_entity_poly.entity_id
_entity_poly.type
_entity_poly.pdbx_seq_one_letter_code
_entity_poly.pdbx_strand_id
1 'polypeptide(L)'
;MSRKVISNLMLAQACLFGGLLMCVVLKPHGLIANDGISYYGTFRRTVVPYAIALIGSGLFTWRALCWAAPAWPAPPYIRGMASGLAAMSAGVVLTPYSVNLMFDWVHTLLGAAVFVLQLALGARLLGWTGGDSWATCLLLAQFASGVFSAIFVLPEHGFLIQGQLAFQLAFAALLIRSVRLLMPEPATQPG
;
A
#
# COMPACT_ATOMS: atom_id res chain seq x y z
N MET A 1 -21.49 -8.40 -1.62
CA MET A 1 -20.76 -7.10 -1.56
C MET A 1 -19.25 -7.31 -1.41
N SER A 2 -18.81 -8.24 -0.54
CA SER A 2 -17.42 -8.66 -0.35
C SER A 2 -16.64 -8.95 -1.65
N ARG A 3 -17.21 -9.67 -2.62
CA ARG A 3 -16.54 -9.94 -3.92
C ARG A 3 -16.09 -8.68 -4.65
N LYS A 4 -16.93 -7.64 -4.66
CA LYS A 4 -16.60 -6.36 -5.32
C LYS A 4 -15.45 -5.64 -4.60
N VAL A 5 -15.44 -5.68 -3.26
CA VAL A 5 -14.37 -5.13 -2.43
C VAL A 5 -13.06 -5.87 -2.69
N ILE A 6 -13.07 -7.21 -2.59
CA ILE A 6 -11.89 -8.05 -2.83
C ILE A 6 -11.36 -7.85 -4.26
N SER A 7 -12.24 -7.80 -5.26
CA SER A 7 -11.84 -7.55 -6.65
C SER A 7 -11.11 -6.21 -6.81
N ASN A 8 -11.56 -5.14 -6.13
CA ASN A 8 -10.83 -3.87 -6.13
C ASN A 8 -9.48 -3.97 -5.41
N LEU A 9 -9.38 -4.70 -4.30
CA LEU A 9 -8.09 -4.94 -3.64
C LEU A 9 -7.12 -5.73 -4.53
N MET A 10 -7.62 -6.71 -5.29
CA MET A 10 -6.83 -7.44 -6.30
C MET A 10 -6.37 -6.51 -7.42
N LEU A 11 -7.25 -5.64 -7.93
CA LEU A 11 -6.88 -4.64 -8.93
C LEU A 11 -5.84 -3.65 -8.39
N ALA A 12 -5.95 -3.24 -7.12
CA ALA A 12 -4.96 -2.39 -6.47
C ALA A 12 -3.57 -3.05 -6.45
N GLN A 13 -3.50 -4.32 -6.06
CA GLN A 13 -2.27 -5.11 -6.11
C GLN A 13 -1.75 -5.28 -7.54
N ALA A 14 -2.62 -5.57 -8.50
CA ALA A 14 -2.25 -5.72 -9.90
C ALA A 14 -1.65 -4.42 -10.46
N CYS A 15 -2.23 -3.26 -10.13
CA CYS A 15 -1.65 -1.96 -10.48
C CYS A 15 -0.27 -1.79 -9.84
N LEU A 16 -0.16 -1.98 -8.51
CA LEU A 16 1.10 -1.80 -7.79
C LEU A 16 2.20 -2.71 -8.33
N PHE A 17 2.02 -4.02 -8.21
CA PHE A 17 3.06 -4.98 -8.57
C PHE A 17 3.27 -5.10 -10.08
N GLY A 18 2.22 -4.97 -10.89
CA GLY A 18 2.34 -4.97 -12.35
C GLY A 18 3.07 -3.74 -12.87
N GLY A 19 2.73 -2.55 -12.35
CA GLY A 19 3.43 -1.31 -12.70
C GLY A 19 4.89 -1.33 -12.25
N LEU A 20 5.18 -1.80 -11.03
CA LEU A 20 6.55 -1.94 -10.54
C LEU A 20 7.35 -3.00 -11.31
N LEU A 21 6.74 -4.12 -11.68
CA LEU A 21 7.39 -5.13 -12.53
C LEU A 21 7.77 -4.53 -13.88
N MET A 22 6.87 -3.75 -14.49
CA MET A 22 7.18 -3.04 -15.74
C MET A 22 8.33 -2.05 -15.56
N CYS A 23 8.35 -1.30 -14.45
CA CYS A 23 9.47 -0.43 -14.10
C CYS A 23 10.80 -1.18 -13.98
N VAL A 24 10.81 -2.35 -13.32
CA VAL A 24 11.99 -3.22 -13.16
C VAL A 24 12.46 -3.74 -14.51
N VAL A 25 11.56 -4.19 -15.38
CA VAL A 25 11.91 -4.67 -16.73
C VAL A 25 12.54 -3.53 -17.55
N LEU A 26 11.99 -2.32 -17.47
CA LEU A 26 12.50 -1.16 -18.20
C LEU A 26 13.81 -0.61 -17.59
N LYS A 27 14.02 -0.78 -16.29
CA LYS A 27 15.18 -0.25 -15.57
C LYS A 27 15.60 -1.14 -14.37
N PRO A 28 16.24 -2.29 -14.62
CA PRO A 28 16.51 -3.29 -13.57
C PRO A 28 17.46 -2.80 -12.47
N HIS A 29 18.28 -1.78 -12.76
CA HIS A 29 19.17 -1.14 -11.80
C HIS A 29 18.43 -0.55 -10.58
N GLY A 30 17.12 -0.31 -10.67
CA GLY A 30 16.33 0.11 -9.50
C GLY A 30 16.21 -0.94 -8.40
N LEU A 31 16.52 -2.21 -8.67
CA LEU A 31 16.55 -3.27 -7.65
C LEU A 31 17.77 -3.21 -6.73
N ILE A 32 18.84 -2.57 -7.19
CA ILE A 32 20.11 -2.41 -6.46
C ILE A 32 20.32 -0.96 -6.00
N ALA A 33 19.59 -0.01 -6.58
CA ALA A 33 19.55 1.37 -6.11
C ALA A 33 18.79 1.43 -4.77
N ASN A 34 19.33 2.13 -3.78
CA ASN A 34 18.69 2.23 -2.46
C ASN A 34 17.68 3.39 -2.36
N ASP A 35 17.12 3.83 -3.49
CA ASP A 35 16.08 4.88 -3.57
C ASP A 35 14.66 4.30 -3.44
N GLY A 36 14.53 2.99 -3.22
CA GLY A 36 13.26 2.29 -3.07
C GLY A 36 12.40 2.30 -4.34
N ILE A 37 11.08 2.15 -4.16
CA ILE A 37 10.08 2.22 -5.24
C ILE A 37 10.15 3.56 -5.98
N SER A 38 10.47 4.63 -5.26
CA SER A 38 10.50 6.00 -5.79
C SER A 38 11.59 6.23 -6.83
N TYR A 39 12.65 5.40 -6.86
CA TYR A 39 13.66 5.38 -7.93
C TYR A 39 13.04 5.51 -9.32
N TYR A 40 11.97 4.75 -9.56
CA TYR A 40 11.33 4.67 -10.87
C TYR A 40 10.52 5.92 -11.25
N GLY A 41 10.20 6.80 -10.30
CA GLY A 41 9.52 8.06 -10.55
C GLY A 41 10.39 9.12 -11.23
N THR A 42 11.72 8.95 -11.22
CA THR A 42 12.66 9.98 -11.73
C THR A 42 12.93 9.87 -13.24
N PHE A 43 12.67 8.72 -13.86
CA PHE A 43 13.02 8.47 -15.26
C PHE A 43 11.81 8.52 -16.18
N ARG A 44 11.94 9.24 -17.31
CA ARG A 44 10.87 9.35 -18.33
C ARG A 44 10.33 8.00 -18.81
N ARG A 45 11.18 6.97 -18.86
CA ARG A 45 10.78 5.62 -19.30
C ARG A 45 9.92 4.89 -18.27
N THR A 46 10.07 5.19 -16.99
CA THR A 46 9.41 4.45 -15.89
C THR A 46 8.37 5.29 -15.15
N VAL A 47 8.30 6.61 -15.37
CA VAL A 47 7.36 7.50 -14.67
C VAL A 47 5.90 7.12 -14.88
N VAL A 48 5.53 6.68 -16.09
CA VAL A 48 4.15 6.25 -16.40
C VAL A 48 3.77 4.96 -15.66
N PRO A 49 4.51 3.83 -15.79
CA PRO A 49 4.18 2.63 -15.03
C PRO A 49 4.31 2.83 -13.50
N TYR A 50 5.22 3.68 -13.04
CA TYR A 50 5.32 4.10 -11.64
C TYR A 50 4.06 4.85 -11.16
N ALA A 51 3.58 5.83 -11.93
CA ALA A 51 2.36 6.57 -11.61
C ALA A 51 1.13 5.65 -11.59
N ILE A 52 1.02 4.72 -12.56
CA ILE A 52 -0.03 3.69 -12.57
C ILE A 52 0.05 2.82 -11.32
N ALA A 53 1.26 2.42 -10.91
CA ALA A 53 1.46 1.61 -9.72
C ALA A 53 0.92 2.29 -8.46
N LEU A 54 1.31 3.54 -8.19
CA LEU A 54 0.92 4.24 -6.97
C LEU A 54 -0.50 4.80 -7.03
N ILE A 55 -0.87 5.54 -8.09
CA ILE A 55 -2.20 6.15 -8.20
C ILE A 55 -3.26 5.08 -8.42
N GLY A 56 -2.99 4.09 -9.28
CA GLY A 56 -3.92 2.98 -9.52
C GLY A 56 -4.18 2.17 -8.25
N SER A 57 -3.12 1.79 -7.53
CA SER A 57 -3.25 1.11 -6.24
C SER A 57 -4.02 1.93 -5.21
N GLY A 58 -3.69 3.22 -5.07
CA GLY A 58 -4.39 4.14 -4.18
C GLY A 58 -5.88 4.29 -4.51
N LEU A 59 -6.21 4.45 -5.79
CA LEU A 59 -7.60 4.59 -6.27
C LEU A 59 -8.43 3.34 -5.98
N PHE A 60 -7.92 2.16 -6.36
CA PHE A 60 -8.65 0.91 -6.16
C PHE A 60 -8.76 0.52 -4.69
N THR A 61 -7.74 0.82 -3.87
CA THR A 61 -7.80 0.68 -2.41
C THR A 61 -8.85 1.62 -1.82
N TRP A 62 -8.89 2.88 -2.27
CA TRP A 62 -9.90 3.84 -1.83
C TRP A 62 -11.32 3.38 -2.15
N ARG A 63 -11.56 2.91 -3.39
CA ARG A 63 -12.86 2.34 -3.79
C ARG A 63 -13.24 1.15 -2.91
N ALA A 64 -12.32 0.22 -2.71
CA ALA A 64 -12.54 -0.96 -1.88
C ALA A 64 -12.94 -0.59 -0.44
N LEU A 65 -12.18 0.30 0.19
CA LEU A 65 -12.42 0.75 1.56
C LEU A 65 -13.72 1.55 1.68
N CYS A 66 -14.02 2.45 0.75
CA CYS A 66 -15.27 3.21 0.74
C CYS A 66 -16.51 2.31 0.59
N TRP A 67 -16.40 1.23 -0.19
CA TRP A 67 -17.47 0.23 -0.33
C TRP A 67 -17.57 -0.71 0.88
N ALA A 68 -16.46 -1.01 1.56
CA ALA A 68 -16.45 -1.80 2.78
C ALA A 68 -16.95 -1.01 4.01
N ALA A 69 -16.72 0.31 4.03
CA ALA A 69 -16.97 1.19 5.16
C ALA A 69 -18.35 1.03 5.83
N PRO A 70 -19.49 0.94 5.10
CA PRO A 70 -20.81 0.78 5.73
C PRO A 70 -20.98 -0.50 6.55
N ALA A 71 -20.17 -1.53 6.26
CA ALA A 71 -20.22 -2.81 6.97
C ALA A 71 -19.21 -2.89 8.13
N TRP A 72 -18.36 -1.88 8.32
CA TRP A 72 -17.30 -1.89 9.34
C TRP A 72 -17.67 -1.00 10.54
N PRO A 73 -17.09 -1.24 11.73
CA PRO A 73 -17.51 -0.57 12.96
C PRO A 73 -17.34 0.96 12.98
N ALA A 74 -16.49 1.54 12.14
CA ALA A 74 -16.28 2.99 12.06
C ALA A 74 -16.22 3.49 10.61
N PRO A 75 -17.38 3.66 9.93
CA PRO A 75 -17.42 4.04 8.52
C PRO A 75 -16.70 5.37 8.20
N PRO A 76 -16.87 6.47 8.98
CA PRO A 76 -16.19 7.74 8.71
C PRO A 76 -14.67 7.62 8.78
N TYR A 77 -14.15 6.89 9.77
CA TYR A 77 -12.73 6.63 9.93
C TYR A 77 -12.17 5.93 8.68
N ILE A 78 -12.86 4.91 8.17
CA ILE A 78 -12.39 4.14 7.02
C ILE A 78 -12.38 4.95 5.74
N ARG A 79 -13.39 5.80 5.53
CA ARG A 79 -13.40 6.76 4.41
C ARG A 79 -12.28 7.80 4.53
N GLY A 80 -11.98 8.23 5.76
CA GLY A 80 -10.85 9.12 6.06
C GLY A 80 -9.51 8.48 5.71
N MET A 81 -9.24 7.27 6.22
CA MET A 81 -8.02 6.52 5.91
C MET A 81 -7.89 6.24 4.41
N ALA A 82 -8.98 5.83 3.76
CA ALA A 82 -9.03 5.61 2.32
C ALA A 82 -8.63 6.86 1.54
N SER A 83 -9.23 8.00 1.87
CA SER A 83 -8.95 9.28 1.20
C SER A 83 -7.52 9.74 1.45
N GLY A 84 -7.04 9.62 2.69
CA GLY A 84 -5.66 9.93 3.06
C GLY A 84 -4.65 9.11 2.28
N LEU A 85 -4.83 7.78 2.22
CA LEU A 85 -3.94 6.89 1.47
C LEU A 85 -3.91 7.22 -0.03
N ALA A 86 -5.06 7.45 -0.65
CA ALA A 86 -5.13 7.80 -2.07
C ALA A 86 -4.49 9.17 -2.36
N ALA A 87 -4.81 10.19 -1.54
CA ALA A 87 -4.26 11.53 -1.69
C ALA A 87 -2.75 11.55 -1.50
N MET A 88 -2.23 10.88 -0.46
CA MET A 88 -0.79 10.80 -0.22
C MET A 88 -0.07 9.99 -1.30
N SER A 89 -0.67 8.90 -1.80
CA SER A 89 -0.09 8.13 -2.91
C SER A 89 0.03 8.97 -4.19
N ALA A 90 -0.98 9.80 -4.49
CA ALA A 90 -0.90 10.76 -5.58
C ALA A 90 0.15 11.85 -5.29
N GLY A 91 0.20 12.35 -4.04
CA GLY A 91 1.21 13.30 -3.59
C GLY A 91 2.64 12.79 -3.84
N VAL A 92 2.95 11.56 -3.46
CA VAL A 92 4.26 10.91 -3.70
C VAL A 92 4.63 10.91 -5.19
N VAL A 93 3.68 10.72 -6.10
CA VAL A 93 3.94 10.80 -7.55
C VAL A 93 4.20 12.24 -8.00
N LEU A 94 3.50 13.20 -7.41
CA LEU A 94 3.58 14.62 -7.76
C LEU A 94 4.77 15.35 -7.11
N THR A 95 5.48 14.70 -6.19
CA THR A 95 6.65 15.26 -5.50
C THR A 95 7.92 14.52 -5.89
N PRO A 96 8.36 14.52 -7.15
CA PRO A 96 9.58 13.80 -7.54
C PRO A 96 10.79 14.33 -6.75
N TYR A 97 11.38 13.46 -5.92
CA TYR A 97 12.49 13.81 -5.02
C TYR A 97 13.74 14.33 -5.75
N SER A 98 13.89 14.01 -7.03
CA SER A 98 15.03 14.42 -7.85
C SER A 98 15.04 15.89 -8.28
N VAL A 99 14.00 16.68 -7.96
CA VAL A 99 13.90 18.08 -8.42
C VAL A 99 14.77 19.02 -7.56
N ASN A 100 14.61 18.96 -6.24
CA ASN A 100 15.41 19.71 -5.28
C ASN A 100 15.18 19.18 -3.85
N LEU A 101 15.96 19.69 -2.89
CA LEU A 101 15.91 19.28 -1.49
C LEU A 101 14.51 19.40 -0.86
N MET A 102 13.75 20.46 -1.17
CA MET A 102 12.41 20.63 -0.63
C MET A 102 11.46 19.53 -1.14
N PHE A 103 11.52 19.22 -2.43
CA PHE A 103 10.72 18.13 -3.01
C PHE A 103 11.10 16.77 -2.42
N ASP A 104 12.39 16.52 -2.20
CA ASP A 104 12.88 15.31 -1.54
C ASP A 104 12.32 15.13 -0.12
N TRP A 105 12.37 16.17 0.70
CA TRP A 105 11.79 16.14 2.05
C TRP A 105 10.28 15.89 2.04
N VAL A 106 9.54 16.59 1.18
CA VAL A 106 8.08 16.42 1.07
C VAL A 106 7.75 15.00 0.60
N HIS A 107 8.46 14.50 -0.40
CA HIS A 107 8.30 13.14 -0.92
C HIS A 107 8.52 12.09 0.16
N THR A 108 9.63 12.21 0.89
CA THR A 108 10.00 11.30 1.96
C THR A 108 8.97 11.34 3.10
N LEU A 109 8.51 12.53 3.49
CA LEU A 109 7.47 12.69 4.50
C LEU A 109 6.13 12.07 4.07
N LEU A 110 5.71 12.27 2.81
CA LEU A 110 4.50 11.67 2.27
C LEU A 110 4.60 10.14 2.23
N GLY A 111 5.75 9.61 1.78
CA GLY A 111 6.02 8.18 1.78
C GLY A 111 5.95 7.57 3.19
N ALA A 112 6.60 8.20 4.17
CA ALA A 112 6.55 7.78 5.57
C ALA A 112 5.12 7.86 6.13
N ALA A 113 4.36 8.92 5.81
CA ALA A 113 2.98 9.08 6.25
C ALA A 113 2.06 7.98 5.69
N VAL A 114 2.26 7.55 4.44
CA VAL A 114 1.54 6.39 3.86
C VAL A 114 1.81 5.14 4.71
N PHE A 115 3.06 4.86 5.07
CA PHE A 115 3.42 3.69 5.89
C PHE A 115 2.75 3.74 7.27
N VAL A 116 2.80 4.89 7.94
CA VAL A 116 2.16 5.08 9.25
C VAL A 116 0.65 4.91 9.17
N LEU A 117 -0.02 5.48 8.15
CA LEU A 117 -1.45 5.29 7.95
C LEU A 117 -1.82 3.82 7.68
N GLN A 118 -1.03 3.11 6.87
CA GLN A 118 -1.26 1.69 6.60
C GLN A 118 -1.08 0.83 7.87
N LEU A 119 -0.11 1.15 8.74
CA LEU A 119 0.07 0.48 10.03
C LEU A 119 -1.08 0.78 11.00
N ALA A 120 -1.48 2.05 11.12
CA ALA A 120 -2.58 2.47 11.97
C ALA A 120 -3.90 1.80 11.54
N LEU A 121 -4.17 1.77 10.24
CA LEU A 121 -5.31 1.05 9.68
C LEU A 121 -5.20 -0.46 9.95
N GLY A 122 -4.04 -1.07 9.71
CA GLY A 122 -3.81 -2.48 9.96
C GLY A 122 -4.04 -2.89 11.41
N ALA A 123 -3.51 -2.12 12.37
CA ALA A 123 -3.74 -2.32 13.79
C ALA A 123 -5.21 -2.18 14.17
N ARG A 124 -5.91 -1.18 13.60
CA ARG A 124 -7.34 -0.99 13.84
C ARG A 124 -8.17 -2.16 13.31
N LEU A 125 -7.83 -2.67 12.13
CA LEU A 125 -8.48 -3.83 11.53
C LEU A 125 -8.26 -5.09 12.36
N LEU A 126 -7.05 -5.33 12.86
CA LEU A 126 -6.77 -6.45 13.74
C LEU A 126 -7.69 -6.43 14.97
N GLY A 127 -7.86 -5.26 15.60
CA GLY A 127 -8.77 -5.08 16.72
C GLY A 127 -10.22 -5.45 16.39
N TRP A 128 -10.72 -5.08 15.21
CA TRP A 128 -12.08 -5.44 14.79
C TRP A 128 -12.24 -6.90 14.39
N THR A 129 -11.17 -7.55 13.93
CA THR A 129 -11.18 -9.00 13.65
C THR A 129 -11.06 -9.85 14.91
N GLY A 130 -11.07 -9.26 16.11
CA GLY A 130 -10.98 -9.98 17.37
C GLY A 130 -9.61 -10.60 17.64
N GLY A 131 -8.53 -10.05 17.06
CA GLY A 131 -7.19 -10.58 17.26
C GLY A 131 -6.88 -11.86 16.47
N ASP A 132 -7.50 -12.03 15.29
CA ASP A 132 -7.22 -13.15 14.38
C ASP A 132 -5.72 -13.40 14.22
N SER A 133 -5.26 -14.63 14.46
CA SER A 133 -3.83 -14.95 14.48
C SER A 133 -3.16 -14.70 13.13
N TRP A 134 -3.87 -14.94 12.02
CA TRP A 134 -3.32 -14.68 10.69
C TRP A 134 -3.20 -13.18 10.41
N ALA A 135 -4.22 -12.39 10.75
CA ALA A 135 -4.16 -10.94 10.72
C ALA A 135 -3.02 -10.39 11.61
N THR A 136 -2.78 -11.02 12.76
CA THR A 136 -1.66 -10.69 13.66
C THR A 136 -0.31 -10.92 12.98
N CYS A 137 -0.10 -12.11 12.39
CA CYS A 137 1.13 -12.42 11.65
C CYS A 137 1.36 -11.44 10.50
N LEU A 138 0.31 -11.08 9.76
CA LEU A 138 0.39 -10.12 8.65
C LEU A 138 0.75 -8.71 9.14
N LEU A 139 0.16 -8.25 10.24
CA LEU A 139 0.50 -6.96 10.83
C LEU A 139 1.95 -6.94 11.36
N LEU A 140 2.41 -8.03 11.98
CA LEU A 140 3.80 -8.15 12.42
C LEU A 140 4.78 -8.16 11.24
N ALA A 141 4.46 -8.90 10.17
CA ALA A 141 5.25 -8.90 8.94
C ALA A 141 5.29 -7.51 8.28
N GLN A 142 4.15 -6.81 8.26
CA GLN A 142 4.07 -5.42 7.81
C GLN A 142 4.95 -4.52 8.68
N PHE A 143 4.81 -4.57 10.00
CA PHE A 143 5.61 -3.77 10.94
C PHE A 143 7.12 -4.02 10.78
N ALA A 144 7.55 -5.28 10.75
CA ALA A 144 8.95 -5.65 10.57
C ALA A 144 9.51 -5.13 9.22
N SER A 145 8.73 -5.24 8.15
CA SER A 145 9.11 -4.71 6.83
C SER A 145 9.18 -3.18 6.81
N GLY A 146 8.33 -2.51 7.60
CA GLY A 146 8.33 -1.06 7.78
C GLY A 146 9.56 -0.58 8.54
N VAL A 147 9.91 -1.25 9.63
CA VAL A 147 11.17 -1.01 10.38
C VAL A 147 12.38 -1.26 9.48
N PHE A 148 12.39 -2.35 8.73
CA PHE A 148 13.43 -2.66 7.76
C PHE A 148 13.57 -1.54 6.72
N SER A 149 12.46 -1.07 6.15
CA SER A 149 12.46 0.05 5.20
C SER A 149 12.98 1.35 5.84
N ALA A 150 12.59 1.64 7.08
CA ALA A 150 13.08 2.82 7.80
C ALA A 150 14.59 2.76 8.06
N ILE A 151 15.13 1.59 8.39
CA ILE A 151 16.58 1.40 8.54
C ILE A 151 17.29 1.64 7.21
N PHE A 152 16.76 1.09 6.12
CA PHE A 152 17.37 1.19 4.79
C PHE A 152 17.10 2.52 4.06
N VAL A 153 16.36 3.46 4.65
CA VAL A 153 16.20 4.81 4.05
C VAL A 153 17.45 5.68 4.22
N LEU A 154 18.31 5.38 5.20
CA LEU A 154 19.50 6.18 5.53
C LEU A 154 20.76 5.81 4.73
N PRO A 155 21.07 4.52 4.48
CA PRO A 155 22.27 4.14 3.74
C PRO A 155 22.20 4.49 2.25
N GLU A 156 23.35 4.62 1.58
CA GLU A 156 23.41 4.80 0.11
C GLU A 156 23.11 3.52 -0.67
N HIS A 157 23.31 2.36 -0.04
CA HIS A 157 23.13 1.04 -0.63
C HIS A 157 22.32 0.15 0.30
N GLY A 158 21.42 -0.67 -0.26
CA GLY A 158 20.57 -1.49 0.59
C GLY A 158 19.39 -2.12 -0.12
N PHE A 159 18.48 -2.61 0.71
CA PHE A 159 17.33 -3.41 0.30
C PHE A 159 16.00 -2.66 0.49
N LEU A 160 16.01 -1.33 0.33
CA LEU A 160 14.84 -0.49 0.60
C LEU A 160 13.61 -0.94 -0.20
N ILE A 161 13.77 -1.22 -1.49
CA ILE A 161 12.65 -1.65 -2.34
C ILE A 161 12.05 -2.99 -1.89
N GLN A 162 12.89 -3.93 -1.44
CA GLN A 162 12.46 -5.24 -0.96
C GLN A 162 11.63 -5.09 0.33
N GLY A 163 12.08 -4.24 1.25
CA GLY A 163 11.33 -3.88 2.46
C GLY A 163 9.98 -3.26 2.14
N GLN A 164 9.96 -2.29 1.21
CA GLN A 164 8.74 -1.61 0.81
C GLN A 164 7.75 -2.56 0.11
N LEU A 165 8.23 -3.46 -0.76
CA LEU A 165 7.39 -4.47 -1.41
C LEU A 165 6.79 -5.46 -0.40
N ALA A 166 7.60 -5.96 0.54
CA ALA A 166 7.14 -6.85 1.59
C ALA A 166 6.07 -6.17 2.48
N PHE A 167 6.29 -4.89 2.83
CA PHE A 167 5.32 -4.08 3.56
C PHE A 167 3.98 -3.97 2.83
N GLN A 168 4.00 -3.60 1.55
CA GLN A 168 2.78 -3.43 0.75
C GLN A 168 2.04 -4.77 0.54
N LEU A 169 2.78 -5.87 0.35
CA LEU A 169 2.19 -7.20 0.23
C LEU A 169 1.49 -7.63 1.53
N ALA A 170 2.16 -7.47 2.67
CA ALA A 170 1.60 -7.80 3.98
C ALA A 170 0.35 -6.97 4.30
N PHE A 171 0.40 -5.66 4.05
CA PHE A 171 -0.75 -4.76 4.22
C PHE A 171 -1.93 -5.16 3.35
N ALA A 172 -1.69 -5.46 2.07
CA ALA A 172 -2.76 -5.82 1.15
C ALA A 172 -3.38 -7.18 1.49
N ALA A 173 -2.56 -8.16 1.90
CA ALA A 173 -3.05 -9.43 2.43
C ALA A 173 -3.89 -9.24 3.71
N LEU A 174 -3.48 -8.33 4.60
CA LEU A 174 -4.21 -7.97 5.81
C LEU A 174 -5.59 -7.40 5.46
N LEU A 175 -5.66 -6.45 4.52
CA LEU A 175 -6.94 -5.89 4.05
C LEU A 175 -7.88 -6.98 3.53
N ILE A 176 -7.39 -7.91 2.70
CA ILE A 176 -8.20 -8.99 2.15
C ILE A 176 -8.70 -9.92 3.26
N ARG A 177 -7.82 -10.28 4.23
CA ARG A 177 -8.19 -11.10 5.39
C ARG A 177 -9.28 -10.41 6.20
N SER A 178 -9.11 -9.12 6.51
CA SER A 178 -10.09 -8.35 7.26
C SER A 178 -11.44 -8.24 6.55
N VAL A 179 -11.46 -8.04 5.22
CA VAL A 179 -12.72 -8.06 4.46
C VAL A 179 -13.42 -9.42 4.58
N ARG A 180 -12.68 -10.54 4.47
CA ARG A 180 -13.27 -11.88 4.57
C ARG A 180 -13.85 -12.16 5.96
N LEU A 181 -13.25 -11.62 7.02
CA LEU A 181 -13.71 -11.81 8.39
C LEU A 181 -14.86 -10.87 8.78
N LEU A 182 -14.78 -9.60 8.36
CA LEU A 182 -15.74 -8.56 8.73
C LEU A 182 -16.96 -8.49 7.80
N MET A 183 -16.87 -9.10 6.60
CA MET A 183 -17.94 -9.11 5.61
C MET A 183 -18.13 -10.53 5.02
N PRO A 184 -18.53 -11.52 5.84
CA PRO A 184 -18.74 -12.88 5.36
C PRO A 184 -19.79 -12.91 4.25
N GLU A 185 -19.59 -13.76 3.23
CA GLU A 185 -20.64 -14.02 2.25
C GLU A 185 -21.82 -14.70 2.96
N PRO A 186 -23.08 -14.38 2.57
CA PRO A 186 -24.22 -15.12 3.06
C PRO A 186 -23.99 -16.60 2.73
N ALA A 187 -24.19 -17.49 3.71
CA ALA A 187 -24.16 -18.92 3.45
C ALA A 187 -25.13 -19.22 2.30
N THR A 188 -24.62 -19.83 1.23
CA THR A 188 -25.47 -20.44 0.21
C THR A 188 -26.29 -21.50 0.92
N GLN A 189 -27.59 -21.25 1.12
CA GLN A 189 -28.44 -22.29 1.68
C GLN A 189 -28.42 -23.47 0.71
N PRO A 190 -28.12 -24.70 1.18
CA PRO A 190 -28.29 -25.88 0.35
C PRO A 190 -29.78 -25.97 0.00
N GLY A 191 -30.09 -25.90 -1.29
CA GLY A 191 -31.42 -26.12 -1.84
C GLY A 191 -31.80 -27.59 -1.86
#